data_AF-A0A9E1TMS6-F1
#
_entry.id   AF-A0A9E1TMS6-F1
#
_cell.length_a   1.000
_cell.length_b   1.000
_cell.length_c   1.000
_cell.angle_alpha   90.00
_cell.angle_beta   90.00
_cell.angle_gamma   90.00
#
_symmetry.space_group_name_H-M   'P 1'
#
loop_
_entity.id
_entity.type
_entity.pdbx_description
1 polymer ?
#
loop_
_entity_poly.entity_id
_entity_poly.type
_entity_poly.pdbx_seq_one_letter_code
_entity_poly.pdbx_strand_id
1 'polypeptide(L)' 'MIGLFEATVSFGALLYLAALGEMITEKAGILNLGVEGMMAMGAVTGFVVALQTGNPWVALVAAVAAGA' A
#
# COMPACT_ATOMS: atom_id res chain seq x y z
N MET A 1 -8.23 -15.71 10.37
CA MET A 1 -6.87 -15.47 10.91
C MET A 1 -5.77 -16.04 10.02
N ILE A 2 -5.87 -17.28 9.54
CA ILE A 2 -4.84 -17.89 8.67
C ILE A 2 -4.58 -17.08 7.39
N GLY A 3 -5.64 -16.65 6.67
CA GLY A 3 -5.46 -15.85 5.44
C GLY A 3 -4.84 -14.45 5.67
N LEU A 4 -4.98 -13.87 6.87
CA LEU A 4 -4.32 -12.61 7.19
C LEU A 4 -2.81 -12.82 7.38
N PHE A 5 -2.41 -13.91 8.04
CA PHE A 5 -1.00 -14.28 8.19
C PHE A 5 -0.34 -14.55 6.83
N GLU A 6 -1.03 -15.25 5.93
CA GLU A 6 -0.54 -15.53 4.58
C GLU A 6 -0.33 -14.24 3.76
N ALA A 7 -1.30 -13.31 3.84
CA ALA A 7 -1.18 -12.01 3.20
C ALA A 7 -0.02 -11.19 3.77
N THR A 8 0.14 -11.15 5.09
CA THR A 8 1.26 -10.44 5.74
C THR A 8 2.61 -10.96 5.29
N VAL A 9 2.78 -12.28 5.20
CA VAL A 9 4.05 -12.87 4.75
C VAL A 9 4.28 -12.62 3.26
N SER A 10 3.24 -12.73 2.43
CA SER A 10 3.35 -12.57 0.98
C SER A 10 3.62 -11.14 0.55
N PHE A 11 2.98 -10.16 1.19
CA PHE A 11 3.10 -8.74 0.83
C PHE A 11 4.08 -7.96 1.72
N GLY A 12 4.44 -8.49 2.89
CA GLY A 12 5.28 -7.81 3.86
C GLY A 12 6.68 -7.46 3.33
N ALA A 13 7.28 -8.34 2.51
CA ALA A 13 8.59 -8.07 1.91
C ALA A 13 8.56 -6.85 0.96
N LEU A 14 7.49 -6.70 0.17
CA LEU A 14 7.32 -5.57 -0.75
C LEU A 14 7.12 -4.26 0.01
N LEU A 15 6.26 -4.28 1.03
CA LEU A 15 6.01 -3.11 1.89
C LEU A 15 7.27 -2.71 2.67
N TYR A 16 8.04 -3.68 3.15
CA TYR A 16 9.29 -3.44 3.88
C TYR A 16 10.35 -2.79 2.99
N LEU A 17 10.45 -3.21 1.72
CA LEU A 17 11.37 -2.63 0.77
C LEU A 17 11.02 -1.17 0.45
N ALA A 18 9.72 -0.87 0.29
CA ALA A 18 9.25 0.51 0.10
C ALA A 18 9.57 1.39 1.33
N ALA A 19 9.24 0.92 2.53
CA ALA A 19 9.49 1.63 3.79
C ALA A 19 10.99 1.85 4.05
N LEU A 20 11.86 0.90 3.67
CA LEU A 20 13.31 1.08 3.74
C LEU A 20 13.80 2.21 2.83
N GLY A 21 13.30 2.28 1.59
CA GLY A 21 13.64 3.35 0.65
C GLY A 21 13.24 4.72 1.19
N GLU A 22 12.04 4.83 1.75
CA GLU A 22 11.54 6.06 2.38
C GLU A 22 12.39 6.46 3.59
N MET A 23 12.70 5.52 4.50
CA MET A 23 13.55 5.76 5.67
C MET A 23 14.96 6.25 5.29
N ILE A 24 15.58 5.67 4.25
CA ILE A 24 16.89 6.12 3.77
C ILE A 24 16.81 7.57 3.26
N THR A 25 15.73 7.89 2.54
CA THR A 25 15.51 9.22 1.96
C THR A 25 15.30 10.28 3.05
N GLU A 26 14.53 9.95 4.10
CA GLU A 26 14.37 10.79 5.28
C GLU A 26 15.70 11.00 6.02
N LYS A 27 16.51 9.94 6.18
CA LYS A 27 17.84 10.04 6.80
C LYS A 27 18.80 10.91 5.99
N ALA A 28 18.60 11.04 4.68
CA ALA A 28 19.35 11.95 3.82
C ALA A 28 18.85 13.41 3.89
N GLY A 29 17.82 13.70 4.71
CA GLY A 29 17.25 15.03 4.88
C GLY A 29 16.17 15.40 3.86
N ILE A 30 15.73 14.45 3.04
CA ILE A 30 14.66 14.65 2.05
C ILE A 30 13.40 13.97 2.61
N LEU A 31 12.63 14.70 3.39
CA LEU A 31 11.36 14.21 3.94
C LEU A 31 10.27 14.25 2.85
N ASN A 32 9.67 13.10 2.53
CA ASN A 32 8.59 13.01 1.55
C ASN A 32 7.34 12.32 2.14
N LEU A 33 6.59 13.07 2.94
CA LEU A 33 5.30 12.62 3.51
C LEU A 33 4.22 12.34 2.46
N GLY A 34 4.44 12.74 1.20
CA GLY A 34 3.51 12.45 0.12
C GLY A 34 3.46 10.95 -0.20
N VAL A 35 4.60 10.25 -0.11
CA VAL A 35 4.67 8.80 -0.41
C VAL A 35 3.94 7.98 0.64
N GLU A 36 4.15 8.28 1.91
CA GLU A 36 3.41 7.68 3.03
C GLU A 36 1.89 7.85 2.87
N GLY A 37 1.45 9.05 2.46
CA GLY A 37 0.05 9.35 2.17
C GLY A 37 -0.50 8.57 0.96
N MET A 38 0.24 8.54 -0.16
CA MET A 38 -0.15 7.82 -1.37
C MET A 38 -0.30 6.31 -1.13
N MET A 39 0.62 5.70 -0.38
CA MET A 39 0.52 4.28 0.02
C MET A 39 -0.71 4.02 0.90
N ALA A 40 -0.96 4.86 1.90
CA ALA A 40 -2.13 4.73 2.78
C ALA A 40 -3.45 4.89 2.02
N MET A 41 -3.55 5.89 1.15
CA MET A 41 -4.74 6.15 0.34
C MET A 41 -5.01 5.03 -0.66
N GLY A 42 -3.99 4.53 -1.36
CA GLY A 42 -4.13 3.40 -2.27
C GLY A 42 -4.59 2.13 -1.53
N ALA A 43 -3.99 1.83 -0.37
CA ALA A 43 -4.34 0.65 0.43
C ALA A 43 -5.79 0.68 0.94
N VAL A 44 -6.22 1.81 1.53
CA VAL A 44 -7.60 1.97 2.04
C VAL A 44 -8.61 1.90 0.90
N THR A 45 -8.33 2.60 -0.20
CA THR A 45 -9.24 2.65 -1.35
C THR A 45 -9.38 1.28 -2.01
N GLY A 46 -8.27 0.57 -2.21
CA GLY A 46 -8.27 -0.80 -2.72
C GLY A 46 -9.06 -1.76 -1.84
N PHE A 47 -8.87 -1.69 -0.52
CA PHE A 47 -9.60 -2.52 0.44
C PHE A 47 -11.11 -2.24 0.40
N VAL A 48 -11.52 -0.97 0.46
CA VAL A 48 -12.94 -0.57 0.43
C VAL A 48 -13.60 -1.00 -0.88
N VAL A 49 -12.96 -0.76 -2.02
CA VAL A 49 -13.52 -1.13 -3.33
C VAL A 49 -13.60 -2.65 -3.47
N ALA A 50 -12.59 -3.40 -3.01
CA ALA A 50 -12.63 -4.87 -3.00
C ALA A 50 -13.82 -5.40 -2.19
N LEU A 51 -14.09 -4.80 -1.02
CA LEU A 51 -15.22 -5.18 -0.18
C LEU A 51 -16.59 -4.87 -0.80
N GLN A 52 -16.71 -3.72 -1.48
CA GLN A 52 -17.99 -3.28 -2.06
C GLN A 52 -18.31 -3.96 -3.39
N THR A 53 -17.32 -4.12 -4.26
CA THR A 53 -17.53 -4.67 -5.62
C THR A 53 -17.32 -6.17 -5.71
N GLY A 54 -16.58 -6.77 -4.77
CA GLY A 54 -16.16 -8.17 -4.86
C GLY A 54 -15.23 -8.47 -6.05
N ASN A 55 -14.82 -7.47 -6.82
CA ASN A 55 -13.99 -7.63 -8.01
C ASN A 55 -12.56 -7.10 -7.74
N PRO A 56 -11.55 -7.99 -7.65
CA PRO A 56 -10.18 -7.58 -7.33
C PRO A 56 -9.54 -6.69 -8.40
N TRP A 57 -9.98 -6.79 -9.66
CA TRP A 57 -9.45 -5.96 -10.74
C TRP A 57 -9.93 -4.51 -10.64
N VAL A 58 -11.20 -4.30 -10.27
CA VAL A 58 -11.75 -2.96 -10.06
C VAL A 58 -11.10 -2.32 -8.83
N ALA A 59 -10.89 -3.09 -7.77
CA ALA A 59 -10.16 -2.66 -6.59
C ALA A 59 -8.72 -2.25 -6.88
N LEU A 60 -8.01 -3.01 -7.72
CA LEU A 60 -6.64 -2.69 -8.13
C LEU A 60 -6.58 -1.35 -8.88
N VAL A 61 -7.46 -1.15 -9.87
CA VAL A 61 -7.48 0.09 -10.67
C VAL A 61 -7.80 1.29 -9.78
N ALA A 62 -8.77 1.15 -8.86
CA ALA A 62 -9.12 2.21 -7.93
C ALA A 62 -7.98 2.52 -6.94
N ALA A 63 -7.29 1.50 -6.42
CA ALA A 63 -6.14 1.67 -5.54
C ALA A 63 -4.99 2.42 -6.23
N VAL A 64 -4.67 2.04 -7.47
CA VAL A 64 -3.63 2.70 -8.28
C VAL A 64 -4.00 4.15 -8.55
N ALA A 65 -5.25 4.43 -8.93
CA ALA A 65 -5.70 5.80 -9.18
C ALA A 65 -5.70 6.68 -7.92
N ALA A 66 -5.94 6.11 -6.75
CA ALA A 66 -5.95 6.84 -5.48
C ALA A 66 -4.56 7.06 -4.87
N GLY A 67 -3.59 6.21 -5.19
CA GLY A 67 -2.21 6.29 -4.71
C GLY A 67 -1.21 6.84 -5.74
N ALA A 68 -1.70 7.40 -6.86
CA ALA A 68 -0.89 8.00 -7.92
C ALA A 68 -0.80 9.53 -7.81
#